data_AF-A0A7C3U7A1-F1
#
_entry.id   AF-A0A7C3U7A1-F1
#
_cell.length_a   1.000
_cell.length_b   1.000
_cell.length_c   1.000
_cell.angle_alpha   90.00
_cell.angle_beta   90.00
_cell.angle_gamma   90.00
#
_symmetry.space_group_name_H-M   'P 1'
#
loop_
_entity.id
_entity.type
_entity.pdbx_description
1 polymer ?
#
loop_
_entity_poly.entity_id
_entity_poly.type
_entity_poly.pdbx_seq_one_letter_code
_entity_poly.pdbx_strand_id
1 'polypeptide(L)'
;MNVNPKEWRKSQSTQQTIHIDIRKELTALNEYPHLDASMTTRLHPNNDASNALNKPPAPHIPPLDRNHGGGESTRFEPRVKPYLSEIPHHSKRAPTDSAVNSYLKLYMSLGLAVVPAVYGGKRPIVEWKRYQRKAPSDWQVEAWFNDGRRHNVAVICGPASGNLTVLDFDDLKLYGQFFTRKVEEATLVVETGSGKRHVYFRTLEPVESSRLPELKLEVRSTGNVVIAPPSLHPSGKRYRFVNSYVHGILPVRGMRESILKRAKELGVETHVPPAASPTRRLNLKTPVVRFVKEPPCIRRIRSGVEEGLRNEAAVRMASLWLNSNGVSPEDTIARLVKWNRLNRPPLPMRELQAVLRSVSARGYIYGCAGLSIFCSVEERGKCPVHKRAERMFKRKVNEL
;
A
#
# COMPACT_ATOMS: atom_id res chain seq x y z
N MET A 1 -13.78 58.91 31.51
CA MET A 1 -12.87 57.85 31.03
C MET A 1 -12.78 56.83 32.17
N ASN A 2 -13.58 55.76 32.31
CA ASN A 2 -13.94 54.66 31.38
C ASN A 2 -12.67 54.10 30.69
N VAL A 3 -12.24 52.83 30.83
CA VAL A 3 -13.04 51.58 30.92
C VAL A 3 -12.30 50.46 31.72
N ASN A 4 -13.12 49.56 32.24
CA ASN A 4 -12.95 48.34 33.07
C ASN A 4 -12.33 47.12 32.33
N PRO A 5 -11.51 46.25 32.98
CA PRO A 5 -10.83 45.11 32.33
C PRO A 5 -11.69 43.90 31.90
N LYS A 6 -13.02 44.03 31.76
CA LYS A 6 -13.93 42.89 31.48
C LYS A 6 -14.45 42.76 30.03
N GLU A 7 -14.00 43.55 29.07
CA GLU A 7 -14.52 43.49 27.69
C GLU A 7 -13.45 43.41 26.58
N TRP A 8 -12.54 42.44 26.70
CA TRP A 8 -11.82 41.94 25.51
C TRP A 8 -12.14 40.46 25.24
N ARG A 9 -13.45 40.19 25.19
CA ARG A 9 -14.04 39.05 24.47
C ARG A 9 -15.09 39.59 23.50
N LYS A 10 -14.75 39.67 22.21
CA LYS A 10 -15.53 39.15 21.06
C LYS A 10 -14.92 39.58 19.72
N SER A 11 -14.84 38.61 18.80
CA SER A 11 -14.31 38.61 17.43
C SER A 11 -12.76 38.59 17.36
N GLN A 12 -12.10 37.50 16.96
CA GLN A 12 -12.42 36.64 15.83
C GLN A 12 -12.59 35.15 16.17
N SER A 13 -13.66 34.60 15.63
CA SER A 13 -13.97 33.18 15.61
C SER A 13 -13.14 32.44 14.55
N THR A 14 -13.04 31.13 14.76
CA THR A 14 -12.77 30.09 13.75
C THR A 14 -11.34 29.98 13.20
N GLN A 15 -10.38 29.67 14.09
CA GLN A 15 -9.33 28.71 13.74
C GLN A 15 -9.66 27.36 14.40
N GLN A 16 -10.54 26.60 13.75
CA GLN A 16 -10.80 25.22 14.12
C GLN A 16 -9.69 24.36 13.53
N THR A 17 -8.56 24.30 14.23
CA THR A 17 -7.44 23.41 13.92
C THR A 17 -7.82 21.98 14.32
N ILE A 18 -8.00 21.10 13.34
CA ILE A 18 -8.14 19.64 13.54
C ILE A 18 -7.14 19.00 12.57
N HIS A 19 -5.89 18.74 12.96
CA HIS A 19 -5.37 17.61 13.75
C HIS A 19 -5.79 16.22 13.22
N ILE A 20 -5.08 15.73 12.20
CA ILE A 20 -4.37 14.46 12.43
C ILE A 20 -3.36 14.81 13.53
N ASP A 21 -3.64 14.38 14.74
CA ASP A 21 -2.93 14.85 15.91
C ASP A 21 -1.56 14.17 16.00
N ILE A 22 -0.63 14.59 15.13
CA ILE A 22 0.77 14.16 15.15
C ILE A 22 1.38 14.41 16.54
N ARG A 23 0.86 15.39 17.32
CA ARG A 23 1.29 15.61 18.72
C ARG A 23 0.75 14.58 19.70
N LYS A 24 -0.53 14.17 19.63
CA LYS A 24 -1.05 13.12 20.53
C LYS A 24 -0.39 11.76 20.32
N GLU A 25 0.03 11.43 19.10
CA GLU A 25 0.78 10.20 18.82
C GLU A 25 2.26 10.28 19.20
N LEU A 26 2.84 11.48 19.28
CA LEU A 26 4.19 11.70 19.83
C LEU A 26 4.25 11.65 21.36
N THR A 27 3.13 11.84 22.08
CA THR A 27 3.09 11.76 23.55
C THR A 27 3.28 10.35 24.13
N ALA A 28 3.14 9.30 23.31
CA ALA A 28 3.35 7.91 23.76
C ALA A 28 4.81 7.43 23.69
N LEU A 29 5.78 8.31 23.39
CA LEU A 29 7.21 8.03 23.47
C LEU A 29 7.82 8.36 24.84
N ASN A 30 7.08 9.03 25.74
CA ASN A 30 7.58 9.46 27.05
C ASN A 30 7.14 8.58 28.24
N GLU A 31 6.41 7.47 28.01
CA GLU A 31 5.99 6.55 29.08
C GLU A 31 6.83 5.27 29.18
N TYR A 32 7.87 5.11 28.35
CA TYR A 32 8.81 3.99 28.45
C TYR A 32 10.25 4.47 28.24
N PRO A 33 10.99 4.86 29.30
CA PRO A 33 12.43 4.83 29.22
C PRO A 33 12.85 3.36 29.04
N HIS A 34 13.90 3.10 28.27
CA HIS A 34 14.44 1.77 27.93
C HIS A 34 13.84 1.07 26.70
N LEU A 35 13.98 1.70 25.54
CA LEU A 35 14.47 0.97 24.36
C LEU A 35 15.74 1.66 23.89
N ASP A 36 16.79 1.43 24.66
CA ASP A 36 18.15 1.76 24.28
C ASP A 36 18.53 0.91 23.05
N ALA A 37 19.11 1.59 22.07
CA ALA A 37 19.69 1.00 20.88
C ALA A 37 21.04 0.34 21.25
N SER A 38 20.99 -0.72 22.06
CA SER A 38 22.19 -1.47 22.49
C SER A 38 21.86 -2.91 22.93
N MET A 39 21.12 -3.65 22.10
CA MET A 39 21.05 -5.12 22.24
C MET A 39 21.33 -5.83 20.91
N THR A 40 22.50 -5.54 20.37
CA THR A 40 23.28 -6.56 19.66
C THR A 40 24.06 -7.37 20.70
N THR A 41 24.21 -8.67 20.45
CA THR A 41 24.90 -9.68 21.28
C THR A 41 24.23 -10.10 22.59
N ARG A 42 23.39 -11.14 22.50
CA ARG A 42 23.44 -12.26 23.44
C ARG A 42 23.36 -13.58 22.68
N LEU A 43 24.51 -14.23 22.61
CA LEU A 43 24.63 -15.68 22.47
C LEU A 43 23.70 -16.33 23.51
N HIS A 44 22.82 -17.23 23.09
CA HIS A 44 22.26 -18.21 24.02
C HIS A 44 23.01 -19.54 23.85
N PRO A 45 23.32 -20.22 24.97
CA PRO A 45 24.20 -21.36 25.01
C PRO A 45 23.50 -22.62 24.50
N ASN A 46 24.24 -23.42 23.73
CA ASN A 46 23.93 -24.83 23.54
C ASN A 46 24.24 -25.57 24.85
N ASN A 47 23.32 -26.45 25.27
CA ASN A 47 23.64 -27.65 26.04
C ASN A 47 23.08 -28.86 25.27
N ASP A 48 24.02 -29.63 24.73
CA ASP A 48 24.15 -31.09 24.65
C ASP A 48 22.93 -31.98 24.32
N ALA A 49 23.06 -32.76 23.24
CA ALA A 49 23.59 -34.13 23.34
C ALA A 49 23.76 -34.82 21.97
N SER A 50 24.87 -35.56 21.85
CA SER A 50 25.13 -36.70 20.95
C SER A 50 25.10 -36.50 19.43
N ASN A 51 26.26 -36.34 18.79
CA ASN A 51 26.90 -37.47 18.09
C ASN A 51 28.29 -37.12 17.56
N ALA A 52 29.15 -38.13 17.60
CA ALA A 52 30.58 -38.05 17.41
C ALA A 52 31.04 -37.99 15.94
N LEU A 53 32.32 -37.62 15.80
CA LEU A 53 33.29 -37.94 14.74
C LEU A 53 33.53 -36.91 13.61
N ASN A 54 34.83 -36.58 13.51
CA ASN A 54 35.60 -36.02 12.38
C ASN A 54 35.73 -34.50 12.22
N LYS A 55 36.77 -33.94 12.86
CA LYS A 55 37.40 -32.64 12.52
C LYS A 55 38.68 -32.88 11.70
N PRO A 56 38.91 -32.18 10.57
CA PRO A 56 40.25 -32.01 10.00
C PRO A 56 40.95 -30.75 10.60
N PRO A 57 42.30 -30.67 10.56
CA PRO A 57 43.06 -29.67 11.31
C PRO A 57 43.10 -28.29 10.64
N ALA A 58 43.18 -27.24 11.46
CA ALA A 58 43.41 -25.85 11.05
C ALA A 58 44.91 -25.59 10.77
N PRO A 59 45.26 -24.68 9.84
CA PRO A 59 46.65 -24.35 9.57
C PRO A 59 47.24 -23.37 10.60
N HIS A 60 48.53 -23.59 10.88
CA HIS A 60 49.42 -22.79 11.72
C HIS A 60 49.54 -21.34 11.26
N ILE A 61 49.52 -20.39 12.19
CA ILE A 61 50.01 -19.01 12.03
C ILE A 61 51.03 -18.74 13.14
N PRO A 62 52.27 -18.30 12.83
CA PRO A 62 53.32 -18.07 13.83
C PRO A 62 53.15 -16.69 14.51
N PRO A 63 53.73 -16.50 15.72
CA PRO A 63 53.54 -15.29 16.50
C PRO A 63 54.55 -14.20 16.14
N LEU A 64 54.12 -12.94 16.06
CA LEU A 64 55.02 -11.80 16.12
C LEU A 64 54.51 -10.75 17.11
N ASP A 65 55.20 -10.78 18.24
CA ASP A 65 55.85 -9.70 18.97
C ASP A 65 55.05 -8.55 19.60
N ARG A 66 55.31 -8.39 20.89
CA ARG A 66 54.84 -7.31 21.76
C ARG A 66 55.93 -6.25 21.81
N ASN A 67 55.58 -5.00 21.56
CA ASN A 67 56.27 -3.89 22.21
C ASN A 67 55.33 -2.74 22.56
N HIS A 68 55.61 -2.19 23.75
CA HIS A 68 54.83 -1.24 24.53
C HIS A 68 55.01 0.23 24.11
N GLY A 69 54.04 1.05 24.52
CA GLY A 69 54.10 2.51 24.62
C GLY A 69 53.01 3.16 23.76
N GLY A 70 52.07 3.97 24.24
CA GLY A 70 51.86 4.67 25.50
C GLY A 70 51.04 5.92 25.14
N GLY A 71 49.94 6.19 25.87
CA GLY A 71 49.23 7.48 25.85
C GLY A 71 48.22 7.70 24.72
N GLU A 72 46.92 7.62 25.03
CA GLU A 72 46.03 8.78 25.13
C GLU A 72 44.56 8.34 25.23
N SER A 73 43.89 8.86 26.25
CA SER A 73 42.46 8.74 26.46
C SER A 73 41.73 9.63 25.46
N THR A 74 41.28 9.06 24.33
CA THR A 74 40.29 9.70 23.48
C THR A 74 38.96 8.96 23.58
N ARG A 75 38.02 9.63 24.25
CA ARG A 75 36.57 9.36 24.26
C ARG A 75 36.11 8.98 22.84
N PHE A 76 35.72 7.71 22.66
CA PHE A 76 35.12 7.21 21.42
C PHE A 76 33.75 7.88 21.24
N GLU A 77 33.72 8.97 20.47
CA GLU A 77 32.48 9.43 19.86
C GLU A 77 32.16 8.53 18.66
N PRO A 78 30.94 7.99 18.53
CA PRO A 78 30.54 7.28 17.32
C PRO A 78 30.41 8.30 16.19
N ARG A 79 31.46 8.41 15.35
CA ARG A 79 31.38 9.09 14.07
C ARG A 79 30.44 8.33 13.13
N VAL A 80 29.15 8.61 13.22
CA VAL A 80 28.21 8.34 12.13
C VAL A 80 28.62 9.28 11.00
N LYS A 81 29.38 8.77 10.01
CA LYS A 81 29.64 9.51 8.78
C LYS A 81 28.29 9.79 8.10
N PRO A 82 27.96 11.05 7.76
CA PRO A 82 26.73 11.34 7.03
C PRO A 82 26.92 10.90 5.59
N TYR A 83 26.49 9.69 5.26
CA TYR A 83 26.39 9.21 3.88
C TYR A 83 25.16 9.83 3.15
N LEU A 84 24.51 10.82 3.76
CA LEU A 84 23.13 11.21 3.50
C LEU A 84 22.96 12.53 2.72
N SER A 85 24.04 13.22 2.34
CA SER A 85 23.96 14.54 1.69
C SER A 85 23.76 14.50 0.16
N GLU A 86 23.64 13.32 -0.46
CA GLU A 86 23.69 13.18 -1.92
C GLU A 86 22.42 12.58 -2.57
N ILE A 87 21.22 12.78 -2.01
CA ILE A 87 20.00 12.47 -2.78
C ILE A 87 19.85 13.53 -3.88
N PRO A 88 19.92 13.18 -5.18
CA PRO A 88 19.89 14.17 -6.25
C PRO A 88 18.56 14.95 -6.26
N HIS A 89 18.65 16.27 -6.11
CA HIS A 89 17.49 17.15 -6.21
C HIS A 89 17.03 17.32 -7.66
N HIS A 90 15.72 17.22 -7.86
CA HIS A 90 14.95 17.70 -9.02
C HIS A 90 15.62 17.66 -10.41
N SER A 91 16.01 16.48 -10.91
CA SER A 91 16.42 16.33 -12.32
C SER A 91 15.35 15.66 -13.19
N LYS A 92 15.14 16.20 -14.40
CA LYS A 92 14.32 15.57 -15.46
C LYS A 92 15.08 14.46 -16.21
N ARG A 93 16.41 14.37 -16.05
CA ARG A 93 17.24 13.36 -16.74
C ARG A 93 17.13 11.99 -16.06
N ALA A 94 17.52 10.93 -16.77
CA ALA A 94 17.57 9.60 -16.17
C ALA A 94 18.62 9.56 -15.04
N PRO A 95 18.33 8.93 -13.88
CA PRO A 95 19.32 8.69 -12.85
C PRO A 95 20.45 7.85 -13.42
N THR A 96 21.68 8.16 -13.01
CA THR A 96 22.83 7.27 -13.20
C THR A 96 22.69 6.07 -12.27
N ASP A 97 23.45 5.00 -12.52
CA ASP A 97 23.45 3.81 -11.65
C ASP A 97 23.89 4.17 -10.21
N SER A 98 24.81 5.13 -10.07
CA SER A 98 25.20 5.74 -8.78
C SER A 98 24.01 6.38 -8.03
N ALA A 99 23.11 7.07 -8.75
CA ALA A 99 21.93 7.67 -8.15
C ALA A 99 20.93 6.61 -7.68
N VAL A 100 20.68 5.55 -8.47
CA VAL A 100 19.80 4.45 -8.05
C VAL A 100 20.34 3.76 -6.80
N ASN A 101 21.64 3.51 -6.73
CA ASN A 101 22.30 2.91 -5.56
C ASN A 101 22.11 3.75 -4.28
N SER A 102 22.11 5.07 -4.39
CA SER A 102 21.85 5.96 -3.25
C SER A 102 20.41 5.83 -2.72
N TYR A 103 19.43 5.69 -3.62
CA TYR A 103 18.05 5.40 -3.22
C TYR A 103 17.90 4.02 -2.60
N LEU A 104 18.55 2.99 -3.15
CA LEU A 104 18.51 1.64 -2.57
C LEU A 104 19.07 1.63 -1.15
N LYS A 105 20.23 2.29 -0.92
CA LYS A 105 20.81 2.45 0.41
C LYS A 105 19.86 3.15 1.38
N LEU A 106 19.18 4.22 0.94
CA LEU A 106 18.15 4.89 1.75
C LEU A 106 16.99 3.96 2.10
N TYR A 107 16.48 3.19 1.14
CA TYR A 107 15.37 2.28 1.39
C TYR A 107 15.75 1.17 2.35
N MET A 108 16.94 0.61 2.19
CA MET A 108 17.47 -0.43 3.08
C MET A 108 17.71 0.12 4.49
N SER A 109 18.25 1.33 4.63
CA SER A 109 18.45 1.96 5.96
C SER A 109 17.13 2.27 6.68
N LEU A 110 16.04 2.48 5.92
CA LEU A 110 14.67 2.62 6.42
C LEU A 110 13.98 1.27 6.71
N GLY A 111 14.68 0.15 6.55
CA GLY A 111 14.13 -1.19 6.72
C GLY A 111 13.03 -1.52 5.71
N LEU A 112 13.11 -0.98 4.48
CA LEU A 112 12.16 -1.26 3.42
C LEU A 112 12.61 -2.44 2.56
N ALA A 113 11.75 -3.43 2.40
CA ALA A 113 11.94 -4.53 1.46
C ALA A 113 11.70 -4.04 0.03
N VAL A 114 12.77 -4.03 -0.78
CA VAL A 114 12.76 -3.56 -2.17
C VAL A 114 12.94 -4.71 -3.16
N VAL A 115 12.28 -4.61 -4.30
CA VAL A 115 12.41 -5.55 -5.43
C VAL A 115 12.44 -4.81 -6.77
N PRO A 116 13.12 -5.34 -7.79
CA PRO A 116 13.13 -4.73 -9.12
C PRO A 116 11.76 -4.82 -9.77
N ALA A 117 11.38 -3.76 -10.47
CA ALA A 117 10.20 -3.68 -11.31
C ALA A 117 10.58 -3.31 -12.74
N VAL A 118 9.71 -3.67 -13.69
CA VAL A 118 9.89 -3.35 -15.11
C VAL A 118 10.16 -1.86 -15.25
N TYR A 119 11.28 -1.51 -15.89
CA TYR A 119 11.62 -0.11 -16.15
C TYR A 119 10.55 0.57 -17.00
N GLY A 120 10.11 1.75 -16.57
CA GLY A 120 8.96 2.43 -17.19
C GLY A 120 7.60 1.80 -16.86
N GLY A 121 7.57 0.66 -16.16
CA GLY A 121 6.37 -0.07 -15.76
C GLY A 121 6.11 0.00 -14.25
N LYS A 122 5.14 -0.78 -13.78
CA LYS A 122 4.76 -0.86 -12.35
C LYS A 122 4.73 -2.29 -11.79
N ARG A 123 5.15 -3.28 -12.59
CA ARG A 123 5.13 -4.69 -12.19
C ARG A 123 6.50 -5.11 -11.68
N PRO A 124 6.60 -5.72 -10.48
CA PRO A 124 7.81 -6.41 -10.06
C PRO A 124 8.20 -7.51 -11.05
N ILE A 125 9.50 -7.69 -11.28
CA ILE A 125 10.05 -8.69 -12.20
C ILE A 125 10.23 -10.04 -11.50
N VAL A 126 10.48 -10.01 -10.20
CA VAL A 126 10.61 -11.20 -9.35
C VAL A 126 9.25 -11.61 -8.78
N GLU A 127 9.14 -12.87 -8.34
CA GLU A 127 8.01 -13.35 -7.56
C GLU A 127 8.01 -12.70 -6.17
N TRP A 128 7.56 -11.44 -6.09
CA TRP A 128 7.68 -10.61 -4.91
C TRP A 128 6.80 -11.07 -3.74
N LYS A 129 5.72 -11.82 -4.03
CA LYS A 129 4.77 -12.30 -3.01
C LYS A 129 5.45 -13.13 -1.91
N ARG A 130 6.53 -13.86 -2.24
CA ARG A 130 7.32 -14.63 -1.25
C ARG A 130 8.02 -13.73 -0.21
N TYR A 131 8.28 -12.47 -0.56
CA TYR A 131 8.96 -11.51 0.31
C TYR A 131 7.99 -10.68 1.16
N GLN A 132 6.70 -10.99 1.19
CA GLN A 132 5.74 -10.27 2.05
C GLN A 132 5.93 -10.54 3.55
N ARG A 133 6.53 -11.68 3.90
CA ARG A 133 6.81 -12.07 5.29
C ARG A 133 8.28 -11.96 5.68
N LYS A 134 9.19 -12.15 4.71
CA LYS A 134 10.63 -12.09 4.90
C LYS A 134 11.22 -11.20 3.81
N ALA A 135 11.86 -10.09 4.21
CA ALA A 135 12.52 -9.19 3.27
C ALA A 135 13.59 -9.96 2.44
N PRO A 136 13.85 -9.54 1.19
CA PRO A 136 15.02 -10.04 0.46
C PRO A 136 16.30 -9.65 1.20
N SER A 137 17.35 -10.47 1.08
CA SER A 137 18.64 -10.11 1.65
C SER A 137 19.33 -9.01 0.83
N ASP A 138 20.25 -8.30 1.47
CA ASP A 138 21.05 -7.24 0.83
C ASP A 138 21.73 -7.72 -0.45
N TRP A 139 22.30 -8.94 -0.43
CA TRP A 139 22.89 -9.57 -1.60
C TRP A 139 21.88 -9.80 -2.74
N GLN A 140 20.65 -10.22 -2.43
CA GLN A 140 19.62 -10.39 -3.47
C GLN A 140 19.23 -9.05 -4.10
N VAL A 141 19.10 -8.01 -3.28
CA VAL A 141 18.80 -6.65 -3.75
C VAL A 141 19.93 -6.16 -4.65
N GLU A 142 21.19 -6.27 -4.20
CA GLU A 142 22.36 -5.87 -4.98
C GLU A 142 22.45 -6.62 -6.30
N ALA A 143 22.29 -7.96 -6.29
CA ALA A 143 22.31 -8.78 -7.50
C ALA A 143 21.22 -8.38 -8.51
N TRP A 144 20.02 -8.02 -8.04
CA TRP A 144 18.92 -7.60 -8.91
C TRP A 144 19.14 -6.24 -9.57
N PHE A 145 19.73 -5.29 -8.85
CA PHE A 145 19.89 -3.92 -9.33
C PHE A 145 21.23 -3.67 -10.02
N ASN A 146 22.14 -4.65 -10.01
CA ASN A 146 23.46 -4.59 -10.65
C ASN A 146 23.63 -5.59 -11.81
N ASP A 147 22.52 -5.98 -12.46
CA ASP A 147 22.50 -6.94 -13.58
C ASP A 147 22.78 -6.32 -14.97
N GLY A 148 23.22 -5.05 -15.00
CA GLY A 148 23.45 -4.27 -16.21
C GLY A 148 22.18 -3.74 -16.91
N ARG A 149 20.99 -3.99 -16.35
CA ARG A 149 19.72 -3.48 -16.88
C ARG A 149 19.17 -2.37 -16.01
N ARG A 150 18.34 -1.52 -16.61
CA ARG A 150 17.58 -0.53 -15.85
C ARG A 150 16.37 -1.18 -15.23
N HIS A 151 16.11 -0.83 -13.96
CA HIS A 151 14.94 -1.28 -13.21
C HIS A 151 14.24 -0.10 -12.55
N ASN A 152 12.94 -0.22 -12.39
CA ASN A 152 12.21 0.55 -11.39
C ASN A 152 12.38 -0.11 -10.02
N VAL A 153 12.19 0.67 -8.96
CA VAL A 153 12.20 0.19 -7.58
C VAL A 153 10.76 0.05 -7.10
N ALA A 154 10.39 -1.16 -6.68
CA ALA A 154 9.14 -1.42 -5.98
C ALA A 154 9.43 -1.72 -4.51
N VAL A 155 8.70 -1.07 -3.60
CA VAL A 155 8.75 -1.32 -2.15
C VAL A 155 7.56 -2.20 -1.77
N ILE A 156 7.83 -3.30 -1.08
CA ILE A 156 6.81 -4.18 -0.53
C ILE A 156 6.22 -3.52 0.73
N CYS A 157 4.90 -3.42 0.80
CA CYS A 157 4.22 -2.84 1.96
C CYS A 157 3.91 -3.93 3.01
N GLY A 158 3.63 -3.50 4.25
CA GLY A 158 3.31 -4.40 5.36
C GLY A 158 4.54 -4.94 6.10
N PRO A 159 4.45 -6.13 6.72
CA PRO A 159 5.43 -6.63 7.70
C PRO A 159 6.88 -6.70 7.23
N ALA A 160 7.11 -7.08 5.97
CA ALA A 160 8.46 -7.16 5.40
C ALA A 160 9.19 -5.80 5.35
N SER A 161 8.44 -4.71 5.43
CA SER A 161 8.97 -3.34 5.52
C SER A 161 8.57 -2.69 6.84
N GLY A 162 8.62 -3.44 7.94
CA GLY A 162 8.29 -2.93 9.28
C GLY A 162 6.87 -2.37 9.40
N ASN A 163 5.87 -3.02 8.82
CA ASN A 163 4.48 -2.51 8.74
C ASN A 163 4.36 -1.18 7.98
N LEU A 164 5.11 -1.03 6.87
CA LEU A 164 4.90 0.08 5.97
C LEU A 164 3.44 0.11 5.49
N THR A 165 2.75 1.21 5.79
CA THR A 165 1.44 1.53 5.25
C THR A 165 1.53 2.82 4.45
N VAL A 166 1.08 2.78 3.20
CA VAL A 166 1.10 3.94 2.29
C VAL A 166 -0.32 4.40 2.01
N LEU A 167 -0.57 5.68 2.20
CA LEU A 167 -1.79 6.34 1.73
C LEU A 167 -1.55 6.82 0.29
N ASP A 168 -2.12 6.12 -0.68
CA ASP A 168 -2.05 6.43 -2.11
C ASP A 168 -3.25 7.29 -2.49
N PHE A 169 -3.02 8.60 -2.58
CA PHE A 169 -4.03 9.59 -2.96
C PHE A 169 -4.16 9.65 -4.47
N ASP A 170 -5.36 9.39 -4.99
CA ASP A 170 -5.66 9.59 -6.40
C ASP A 170 -6.11 11.02 -6.73
N ASP A 171 -6.24 11.89 -5.73
CA ASP A 171 -6.69 13.28 -5.85
C ASP A 171 -5.83 14.22 -4.98
N LEU A 172 -5.16 15.18 -5.61
CA LEU A 172 -4.29 16.14 -4.93
C LEU A 172 -5.07 17.11 -4.05
N LYS A 173 -6.32 17.42 -4.41
CA LYS A 173 -7.19 18.27 -3.60
C LYS A 173 -7.52 17.55 -2.30
N LEU A 174 -7.82 16.25 -2.37
CA LEU A 174 -8.01 15.46 -1.16
C LEU A 174 -6.74 15.44 -0.31
N TYR A 175 -5.57 15.23 -0.90
CA TYR A 175 -4.32 15.25 -0.14
C TYR A 175 -4.17 16.53 0.71
N GLY A 176 -4.40 17.70 0.10
CA GLY A 176 -4.34 18.99 0.81
C GLY A 176 -5.48 19.21 1.82
N GLN A 177 -6.61 18.52 1.65
CA GLN A 177 -7.66 18.46 2.67
C GLN A 177 -7.30 17.47 3.79
N PHE A 178 -6.57 16.40 3.50
CA PHE A 178 -6.27 15.35 4.47
C PHE A 178 -5.13 15.77 5.39
N PHE A 179 -4.12 16.44 4.83
CA PHE A 179 -2.91 16.82 5.54
C PHE A 179 -2.62 18.31 5.45
N THR A 180 -2.00 18.82 6.52
CA THR A 180 -1.30 20.12 6.49
C THR A 180 0.15 19.90 6.04
N ARG A 181 0.89 20.98 5.77
CA ARG A 181 2.32 20.90 5.40
C ARG A 181 3.19 20.13 6.41
N LYS A 182 2.77 20.02 7.68
CA LYS A 182 3.48 19.26 8.72
C LYS A 182 3.70 17.79 8.36
N VAL A 183 2.86 17.19 7.50
CA VAL A 183 3.10 15.80 7.07
C VAL A 183 4.38 15.67 6.24
N GLU A 184 4.69 16.69 5.42
CA GLU A 184 5.88 16.73 4.57
C GLU A 184 7.15 17.03 5.38
N GLU A 185 7.02 17.49 6.62
CA GLU A 185 8.13 17.63 7.57
C GLU A 185 8.35 16.35 8.39
N ALA A 186 7.29 15.55 8.58
CA ALA A 186 7.28 14.43 9.53
C ALA A 186 7.52 13.06 8.89
N THR A 187 7.16 12.85 7.63
CA THR A 187 7.28 11.53 6.97
C THR A 187 7.55 11.64 5.48
N LEU A 188 8.08 10.58 4.87
CA LEU A 188 8.30 10.54 3.43
C LEU A 188 7.01 10.71 2.63
N VAL A 189 7.03 11.67 1.69
CA VAL A 189 5.98 11.91 0.72
C VAL A 189 6.55 11.78 -0.69
N VAL A 190 5.92 10.94 -1.50
CA VAL A 190 6.33 10.68 -2.88
C VAL A 190 5.33 11.28 -3.84
N GLU A 191 5.83 12.09 -4.77
CA GLU A 191 5.13 12.45 -5.99
C GLU A 191 5.15 11.27 -6.97
N THR A 192 3.98 10.83 -7.40
CA THR A 192 3.88 9.77 -8.42
C THR A 192 4.09 10.35 -9.82
N GLY A 193 4.36 9.49 -10.82
CA GLY A 193 4.48 9.95 -12.20
C GLY A 193 3.18 10.53 -12.81
N SER A 194 2.04 10.38 -12.15
CA SER A 194 0.79 11.08 -12.52
C SER A 194 0.60 12.41 -11.78
N GLY A 195 1.58 12.85 -10.98
CA GLY A 195 1.54 14.09 -10.18
C GLY A 195 0.81 13.96 -8.85
N LYS A 196 0.40 12.75 -8.46
CA LYS A 196 -0.36 12.45 -7.24
C LYS A 196 0.56 12.28 -6.02
N ARG A 197 0.05 11.79 -4.88
CA ARG A 197 0.84 11.63 -3.64
C ARG A 197 0.71 10.24 -3.03
N HIS A 198 1.84 9.64 -2.70
CA HIS A 198 1.93 8.56 -1.73
C HIS A 198 2.49 9.13 -0.42
N VAL A 199 1.84 8.88 0.70
CA VAL A 199 2.33 9.27 2.04
C VAL A 199 2.67 8.03 2.83
N TYR A 200 3.91 7.91 3.28
CA TYR A 200 4.43 6.69 3.91
C TYR A 200 4.26 6.79 5.42
N PHE A 201 3.84 5.71 6.07
CA PHE A 201 3.75 5.61 7.51
C PHE A 201 4.25 4.24 7.98
N ARG A 202 4.66 4.16 9.25
CA ARG A 202 4.95 2.90 9.94
C ARG A 202 3.82 2.63 10.93
N THR A 203 2.98 1.65 10.68
CA THR A 203 1.88 1.37 11.61
C THR A 203 2.37 0.44 12.71
N LEU A 204 2.15 0.82 13.97
CA LEU A 204 2.57 -0.01 15.10
C LEU A 204 1.71 -1.29 15.23
N GLU A 205 0.54 -1.29 14.59
CA GLU A 205 -0.31 -2.46 14.41
C GLU A 205 -0.44 -2.85 12.92
N PRO A 206 -0.71 -4.14 12.62
CA PRO A 206 -1.00 -4.56 11.25
C PRO A 206 -2.26 -3.88 10.71
N VAL A 207 -2.12 -3.20 9.57
CA VAL A 207 -3.24 -2.59 8.85
C VAL A 207 -3.55 -3.39 7.60
N GLU A 208 -4.83 -3.65 7.35
CA GLU A 208 -5.29 -4.25 6.09
C GLU A 208 -5.30 -3.21 4.97
N SER A 209 -4.89 -3.63 3.77
CA SER A 209 -5.07 -2.79 2.60
C SER A 209 -6.55 -2.60 2.28
N SER A 210 -6.92 -1.39 1.89
CA SER A 210 -8.30 -1.05 1.57
C SER A 210 -8.36 0.03 0.51
N ARG A 211 -9.42 0.00 -0.31
CA ARG A 211 -9.75 1.09 -1.21
C ARG A 211 -10.94 1.83 -0.63
N LEU A 212 -10.88 3.16 -0.68
CA LEU A 212 -11.93 4.07 -0.27
C LEU A 212 -12.29 4.93 -1.49
N PRO A 213 -13.07 4.40 -2.44
CA PRO A 213 -13.38 5.08 -3.70
C PRO A 213 -14.06 6.44 -3.50
N GLU A 214 -14.87 6.57 -2.46
CA GLU A 214 -15.57 7.81 -2.09
C GLU A 214 -14.58 8.93 -1.75
N LEU A 215 -13.40 8.56 -1.26
CA LEU A 215 -12.28 9.47 -1.01
C LEU A 215 -11.31 9.54 -2.19
N LYS A 216 -11.35 8.59 -3.14
CA LYS A 216 -10.24 8.38 -4.10
C LYS A 216 -8.91 8.18 -3.36
N LEU A 217 -8.95 7.35 -2.32
CA LEU A 217 -7.80 7.00 -1.48
C LEU A 217 -7.66 5.48 -1.44
N GLU A 218 -6.43 4.99 -1.54
CA GLU A 218 -6.10 3.59 -1.28
C GLU A 218 -5.10 3.49 -0.13
N VAL A 219 -5.43 2.67 0.87
CA VAL A 219 -4.52 2.25 1.94
C VAL A 219 -3.78 1.01 1.45
N ARG A 220 -2.46 1.12 1.26
CA ARG A 220 -1.60 0.02 0.82
C ARG A 220 -0.68 -0.43 1.95
N SER A 221 -0.98 -1.62 2.46
CA SER A 221 -0.20 -2.35 3.46
C SER A 221 0.06 -3.77 2.93
N THR A 222 -0.05 -4.81 3.76
CA THR A 222 0.16 -6.22 3.42
C THR A 222 -0.48 -6.60 2.08
N GLY A 223 0.24 -7.37 1.27
CA GLY A 223 -0.25 -7.82 -0.03
C GLY A 223 -0.13 -6.77 -1.14
N ASN A 224 0.57 -5.66 -0.91
CA ASN A 224 0.76 -4.60 -1.92
C ASN A 224 2.23 -4.22 -2.10
N VAL A 225 2.51 -3.63 -3.26
CA VAL A 225 3.75 -2.93 -3.56
C VAL A 225 3.44 -1.51 -4.00
N VAL A 226 4.38 -0.60 -3.75
CA VAL A 226 4.35 0.75 -4.32
C VAL A 226 5.61 0.99 -5.13
N ILE A 227 5.49 1.73 -6.24
CA ILE A 227 6.66 2.18 -6.99
C ILE A 227 7.26 3.39 -6.28
N ALA A 228 8.56 3.35 -6.05
CA ALA A 228 9.30 4.35 -5.29
C ALA A 228 10.28 5.13 -6.20
N PRO A 229 10.72 6.33 -5.80
CA PRO A 229 11.80 7.03 -6.48
C PRO A 229 13.06 6.15 -6.68
N PRO A 230 13.86 6.37 -7.74
CA PRO A 230 13.71 7.36 -8.79
C PRO A 230 13.01 6.80 -10.04
N SER A 231 12.13 5.80 -9.86
CA SER A 231 11.48 5.02 -10.91
C SER A 231 10.80 5.85 -12.01
N LEU A 232 10.79 5.32 -13.23
CA LEU A 232 10.10 5.88 -14.39
C LEU A 232 8.67 5.35 -14.47
N HIS A 233 7.67 6.24 -14.50
CA HIS A 233 6.28 5.90 -14.71
C HIS A 233 5.98 5.67 -16.21
N PRO A 234 4.96 4.88 -16.57
CA PRO A 234 4.54 4.69 -17.97
C PRO A 234 4.23 5.98 -18.74
N SER A 235 3.94 7.08 -18.04
CA SER A 235 3.71 8.41 -18.62
C SER A 235 4.99 9.15 -19.03
N GLY A 236 6.17 8.56 -18.78
CA GLY A 236 7.47 9.21 -18.99
C GLY A 236 7.93 10.13 -17.84
N LYS A 237 7.06 10.40 -16.85
CA LYS A 237 7.43 11.16 -15.63
C LYS A 237 8.04 10.24 -14.57
N ARG A 238 8.81 10.79 -13.62
CA ARG A 238 9.46 10.02 -12.56
C ARG A 238 8.75 10.15 -11.22
N TYR A 239 8.81 9.08 -10.44
CA TYR A 239 8.53 9.12 -9.02
C TYR A 239 9.66 9.89 -8.31
N ARG A 240 9.29 10.84 -7.44
CA ARG A 240 10.25 11.70 -6.72
C ARG A 240 9.77 11.94 -5.30
N PHE A 241 10.68 12.14 -4.35
CA PHE A 241 10.30 12.69 -3.07
C PHE A 241 9.86 14.14 -3.23
N VAL A 242 8.76 14.51 -2.59
CA VAL A 242 8.32 15.90 -2.45
C VAL A 242 9.23 16.61 -1.45
N ASN A 243 9.68 15.85 -0.44
CA ASN A 243 10.43 16.30 0.71
C ASN A 243 11.73 15.48 0.85
N SER A 244 12.66 15.63 -0.11
CA SER A 244 13.92 14.89 -0.14
C SER A 244 14.84 15.11 1.07
N TYR A 245 14.55 16.11 1.91
CA TYR A 245 15.27 16.40 3.15
C TYR A 245 14.74 15.59 4.35
N VAL A 246 13.62 14.88 4.20
CA VAL A 246 13.09 13.96 5.21
C VAL A 246 13.66 12.58 4.94
N HIS A 247 14.17 11.93 5.98
CA HIS A 247 14.80 10.60 5.90
C HIS A 247 14.19 9.61 6.88
N GLY A 248 13.00 9.89 7.41
CA GLY A 248 12.27 9.05 8.36
C GLY A 248 10.87 8.72 7.87
N ILE A 249 10.32 7.62 8.40
CA ILE A 249 8.91 7.25 8.19
C ILE A 249 8.22 7.32 9.55
N LEU A 250 7.22 8.20 9.66
CA LEU A 250 6.53 8.47 10.92
C LEU A 250 5.83 7.20 11.44
N PRO A 251 6.16 6.74 12.66
CA PRO A 251 5.38 5.73 13.35
C PRO A 251 4.04 6.28 13.81
N VAL A 252 2.97 5.50 13.61
CA VAL A 252 1.59 5.90 13.92
C VAL A 252 0.78 4.75 14.49
N ARG A 253 -0.28 5.09 15.23
CA ARG A 253 -1.30 4.16 15.74
C ARG A 253 -2.69 4.52 15.22
N GLY A 254 -3.61 3.57 15.24
CA GLY A 254 -5.01 3.80 14.90
C GLY A 254 -5.21 4.35 13.49
N MET A 255 -4.38 3.93 12.53
CA MET A 255 -4.40 4.45 11.15
C MET A 255 -5.81 4.41 10.54
N ARG A 256 -6.51 3.29 10.73
CA ARG A 256 -7.86 3.11 10.17
C ARG A 256 -8.84 4.10 10.80
N GLU A 257 -8.84 4.20 12.11
CA GLU A 257 -9.70 5.10 12.89
C GLU A 257 -9.44 6.56 12.49
N SER A 258 -8.18 6.94 12.35
CA SER A 258 -7.74 8.26 11.90
C SER A 258 -8.26 8.58 10.48
N ILE A 259 -8.21 7.62 9.56
CA ILE A 259 -8.76 7.81 8.21
C ILE A 259 -10.28 7.97 8.24
N LEU A 260 -10.99 7.11 8.99
CA LEU A 260 -12.45 7.18 9.10
C LEU A 260 -12.92 8.49 9.73
N LYS A 261 -12.24 8.92 10.79
CA LYS A 261 -12.49 10.21 11.43
C LYS A 261 -12.30 11.34 10.43
N ARG A 262 -11.18 11.33 9.69
CA ARG A 262 -10.91 12.38 8.70
C ARG A 262 -11.93 12.40 7.57
N ALA A 263 -12.34 11.23 7.10
CA ALA A 263 -13.36 11.13 6.06
C ALA A 263 -14.71 11.72 6.51
N LYS A 264 -15.12 11.44 7.76
CA LYS A 264 -16.32 12.03 8.36
C LYS A 264 -16.22 13.56 8.49
N GLU A 265 -15.07 14.08 8.90
CA GLU A 265 -14.82 15.53 8.98
C GLU A 265 -14.88 16.22 7.61
N LEU A 266 -14.51 15.50 6.54
CA LEU A 266 -14.61 15.98 5.16
C LEU A 266 -16.03 15.84 4.57
N GLY A 267 -17.02 15.45 5.38
CA GLY A 267 -18.40 15.29 4.95
C GLY A 267 -18.62 14.08 4.03
N VAL A 268 -17.66 13.16 3.97
CA VAL A 268 -17.82 11.90 3.23
C VAL A 268 -18.46 10.90 4.16
N GLU A 269 -19.72 10.55 3.90
CA GLU A 269 -20.36 9.40 4.53
C GLU A 269 -19.64 8.13 4.08
N THR A 270 -18.60 7.75 4.81
CA THR A 270 -17.96 6.47 4.56
C THR A 270 -18.93 5.38 5.03
N HIS A 271 -19.62 4.75 4.09
CA HIS A 271 -20.21 3.44 4.31
C HIS A 271 -19.07 2.42 4.40
N VAL A 272 -18.25 2.51 5.45
CA VAL A 272 -17.30 1.46 5.80
C VAL A 272 -18.13 0.39 6.50
N PRO A 273 -18.30 -0.80 5.88
CA PRO A 273 -18.94 -1.89 6.58
C PRO A 273 -18.16 -2.14 7.88
N PRO A 274 -18.83 -2.36 9.02
CA PRO A 274 -18.15 -2.81 10.22
C PRO A 274 -17.28 -4.03 9.90
N ALA A 275 -16.14 -4.16 10.59
CA ALA A 275 -15.35 -5.38 10.57
C ALA A 275 -16.32 -6.57 10.74
N ALA A 276 -16.20 -7.55 9.85
CA ALA A 276 -17.21 -8.57 9.59
C ALA A 276 -17.90 -9.08 10.88
N SER A 277 -19.12 -8.62 11.14
CA SER A 277 -20.04 -9.39 11.98
C SER A 277 -20.49 -10.61 11.18
N PRO A 278 -20.38 -11.85 11.71
CA PRO A 278 -20.66 -13.08 10.95
C PRO A 278 -22.12 -13.28 10.52
N THR A 279 -23.02 -12.35 10.83
CA THR A 279 -24.46 -12.56 10.69
C THR A 279 -25.15 -11.28 10.26
N ARG A 280 -24.98 -10.92 8.99
CA ARG A 280 -26.02 -10.16 8.29
C ARG A 280 -26.36 -10.88 7.00
N ARG A 281 -27.26 -11.88 7.10
CA ARG A 281 -28.10 -12.23 5.94
C ARG A 281 -28.78 -10.93 5.54
N LEU A 282 -28.36 -10.35 4.42
CA LEU A 282 -28.95 -9.14 3.89
C LEU A 282 -30.45 -9.39 3.68
N ASN A 283 -31.27 -8.73 4.50
CA ASN A 283 -32.68 -8.53 4.23
C ASN A 283 -32.79 -7.68 2.96
N LEU A 284 -32.82 -8.33 1.80
CA LEU A 284 -33.06 -7.74 0.48
C LEU A 284 -34.54 -7.29 0.40
N LYS A 285 -34.87 -6.15 1.02
CA LYS A 285 -36.17 -5.47 0.82
C LYS A 285 -36.20 -4.55 -0.41
N THR A 286 -35.27 -4.69 -1.36
CA THR A 286 -35.24 -3.88 -2.60
C THR A 286 -34.70 -4.75 -3.75
N PRO A 287 -35.29 -4.68 -4.96
CA PRO A 287 -35.45 -5.86 -5.81
C PRO A 287 -34.13 -6.44 -6.30
N VAL A 288 -33.99 -7.76 -6.15
CA VAL A 288 -33.03 -8.61 -6.87
C VAL A 288 -33.34 -8.45 -8.36
N VAL A 289 -32.61 -7.56 -9.05
CA VAL A 289 -32.78 -7.40 -10.49
C VAL A 289 -32.12 -8.59 -11.17
N ARG A 290 -32.92 -9.63 -11.40
CA ARG A 290 -32.54 -10.77 -12.25
C ARG A 290 -32.35 -10.27 -13.68
N PHE A 291 -31.13 -10.41 -14.18
CA PHE A 291 -30.86 -10.15 -15.59
C PHE A 291 -31.31 -11.36 -16.40
N VAL A 292 -32.46 -11.25 -17.07
CA VAL A 292 -32.99 -12.31 -17.96
C VAL A 292 -32.05 -12.56 -19.15
N LYS A 293 -31.37 -11.51 -19.63
CA LYS A 293 -30.34 -11.61 -20.69
C LYS A 293 -28.96 -11.31 -20.11
N GLU A 294 -27.99 -12.16 -20.44
CA GLU A 294 -26.60 -11.98 -20.03
C GLU A 294 -26.03 -10.69 -20.67
N PRO A 295 -25.39 -9.79 -19.89
CA PRO A 295 -24.79 -8.58 -20.44
C PRO A 295 -23.67 -8.90 -21.45
N PRO A 296 -23.50 -8.13 -22.54
CA PRO A 296 -22.47 -8.41 -23.55
C PRO A 296 -21.03 -8.43 -23.02
N CYS A 297 -20.72 -7.61 -22.02
CA CYS A 297 -19.42 -7.64 -21.34
C CYS A 297 -19.19 -8.94 -20.56
N ILE A 298 -20.24 -9.55 -19.98
CA ILE A 298 -20.16 -10.86 -19.34
C ILE A 298 -19.93 -11.97 -20.37
N ARG A 299 -20.63 -11.88 -21.51
CA ARG A 299 -20.43 -12.81 -22.62
C ARG A 299 -18.98 -12.81 -23.11
N ARG A 300 -18.32 -11.64 -23.18
CA ARG A 300 -16.91 -11.52 -23.56
C ARG A 300 -15.96 -12.14 -22.53
N ILE A 301 -16.13 -11.83 -21.25
CA ILE A 301 -15.24 -12.36 -20.20
C ILE A 301 -15.37 -13.88 -20.04
N ARG A 302 -16.50 -14.50 -20.44
CA ARG A 302 -16.70 -15.96 -20.36
C ARG A 302 -15.68 -16.76 -21.17
N SER A 303 -15.07 -16.16 -22.19
CA SER A 303 -14.01 -16.80 -22.99
C SER A 303 -12.65 -16.81 -22.29
N GLY A 304 -12.56 -16.27 -21.08
CA GLY A 304 -11.30 -16.05 -20.36
C GLY A 304 -10.81 -14.61 -20.52
N VAL A 305 -9.92 -14.20 -19.62
CA VAL A 305 -9.29 -12.88 -19.63
C VAL A 305 -7.80 -12.98 -19.35
N GLU A 306 -7.05 -12.00 -19.86
CA GLU A 306 -5.60 -11.91 -19.69
C GLU A 306 -5.18 -11.59 -18.25
N GLU A 307 -3.89 -11.80 -17.98
CA GLU A 307 -3.28 -11.46 -16.71
C GLU A 307 -3.50 -9.98 -16.35
N GLY A 308 -3.92 -9.72 -15.11
CA GLY A 308 -4.24 -8.35 -14.63
C GLY A 308 -5.74 -8.05 -14.59
N LEU A 309 -6.56 -8.71 -15.42
CA LEU A 309 -8.02 -8.49 -15.45
C LEU A 309 -8.83 -9.60 -14.74
N ARG A 310 -8.19 -10.72 -14.42
CA ARG A 310 -8.82 -11.92 -13.85
C ARG A 310 -9.58 -11.67 -12.55
N ASN A 311 -8.99 -10.95 -11.61
CA ASN A 311 -9.62 -10.69 -10.31
C ASN A 311 -10.89 -9.83 -10.49
N GLU A 312 -10.79 -8.75 -11.26
CA GLU A 312 -11.93 -7.89 -11.58
C GLU A 312 -13.03 -8.67 -12.31
N ALA A 313 -12.69 -9.48 -13.31
CA ALA A 313 -13.65 -10.32 -14.02
C ALA A 313 -14.34 -11.33 -13.07
N ALA A 314 -13.60 -11.97 -12.16
CA ALA A 314 -14.13 -12.89 -11.16
C ALA A 314 -15.13 -12.20 -10.21
N VAL A 315 -14.78 -11.02 -9.67
CA VAL A 315 -15.67 -10.23 -8.80
C VAL A 315 -16.97 -9.90 -9.51
N ARG A 316 -16.91 -9.54 -10.80
CA ARG A 316 -18.09 -9.11 -11.56
C ARG A 316 -19.01 -10.27 -11.93
N MET A 317 -18.46 -11.41 -12.34
CA MET A 317 -19.28 -12.61 -12.57
C MET A 317 -19.91 -13.12 -11.27
N ALA A 318 -19.14 -13.14 -10.18
CA ALA A 318 -19.65 -13.51 -8.87
C ALA A 318 -20.79 -12.58 -8.43
N SER A 319 -20.64 -11.26 -8.62
CA SER A 319 -21.68 -10.28 -8.28
C SER A 319 -22.94 -10.46 -9.13
N LEU A 320 -22.80 -10.81 -10.42
CA LEU A 320 -23.94 -11.12 -11.29
C LEU A 320 -24.65 -12.38 -10.83
N TRP A 321 -23.92 -13.48 -10.65
CA TRP A 321 -24.50 -14.77 -10.30
C TRP A 321 -25.10 -14.78 -8.90
N LEU A 322 -24.32 -14.38 -7.90
CA LEU A 322 -24.74 -14.40 -6.50
C LEU A 322 -25.80 -13.34 -6.21
N ASN A 323 -25.52 -12.08 -6.50
CA ASN A 323 -26.36 -10.96 -6.01
C ASN A 323 -27.48 -10.56 -6.98
N SER A 324 -27.31 -10.79 -8.29
CA SER A 324 -28.34 -10.42 -9.28
C SER A 324 -29.22 -11.59 -9.69
N ASN A 325 -28.64 -12.78 -9.86
CA ASN A 325 -29.37 -13.96 -10.33
C ASN A 325 -29.76 -14.92 -9.19
N GLY A 326 -29.20 -14.77 -7.99
CA GLY A 326 -29.52 -15.60 -6.82
C GLY A 326 -28.93 -17.02 -6.91
N VAL A 327 -27.81 -17.19 -7.60
CA VAL A 327 -27.06 -18.45 -7.65
C VAL A 327 -26.40 -18.67 -6.29
N SER A 328 -26.38 -19.91 -5.79
CA SER A 328 -25.77 -20.24 -4.49
C SER A 328 -24.27 -19.88 -4.45
N PRO A 329 -23.68 -19.62 -3.28
CA PRO A 329 -22.23 -19.46 -3.14
C PRO A 329 -21.45 -20.66 -3.70
N GLU A 330 -21.93 -21.88 -3.47
CA GLU A 330 -21.34 -23.15 -3.89
C GLU A 330 -21.31 -23.27 -5.42
N ASP A 331 -22.44 -22.99 -6.08
CA ASP A 331 -22.51 -22.99 -7.53
C ASP A 331 -21.71 -21.83 -8.14
N THR A 332 -21.66 -20.69 -7.45
CA THR A 332 -20.91 -19.52 -7.90
C THR A 332 -19.42 -19.83 -7.90
N ILE A 333 -18.87 -20.45 -6.85
CA ILE A 333 -17.45 -20.83 -6.84
C ILE A 333 -17.16 -21.92 -7.88
N ALA A 334 -18.05 -22.91 -8.05
CA ALA A 334 -17.87 -23.94 -9.08
C ALA A 334 -17.81 -23.35 -10.49
N ARG A 335 -18.69 -22.37 -10.80
CA ARG A 335 -18.69 -21.64 -12.07
C ARG A 335 -17.41 -20.82 -12.25
N LEU A 336 -16.96 -20.12 -11.21
CA LEU A 336 -15.69 -19.38 -11.24
C LEU A 336 -14.49 -20.29 -11.48
N VAL A 337 -14.44 -21.45 -10.83
CA VAL A 337 -13.37 -22.44 -11.03
C VAL A 337 -13.37 -22.94 -12.47
N LYS A 338 -14.53 -23.27 -13.04
CA LYS A 338 -14.64 -23.69 -14.44
C LYS A 338 -14.17 -22.60 -15.40
N TRP A 339 -14.64 -21.37 -15.20
CA TRP A 339 -14.22 -20.22 -16.01
C TRP A 339 -12.72 -19.95 -15.88
N ASN A 340 -12.16 -20.03 -14.69
CA ASN A 340 -10.77 -19.68 -14.43
C ASN A 340 -9.76 -20.61 -15.12
N ARG A 341 -10.19 -21.82 -15.54
CA ARG A 341 -9.39 -22.72 -16.39
C ARG A 341 -9.11 -22.15 -17.78
N LEU A 342 -9.92 -21.18 -18.23
CA LEU A 342 -9.75 -20.50 -19.52
C LEU A 342 -8.75 -19.33 -19.42
N ASN A 343 -8.39 -18.90 -18.21
CA ASN A 343 -7.44 -17.82 -17.99
C ASN A 343 -6.00 -18.33 -18.03
N ARG A 344 -5.08 -17.53 -18.59
CA ARG A 344 -3.65 -17.82 -18.59
C ARG A 344 -2.86 -16.65 -17.97
N PRO A 345 -2.18 -16.84 -16.82
CA PRO A 345 -2.31 -17.97 -15.90
C PRO A 345 -3.69 -18.00 -15.19
N PRO A 346 -4.14 -19.11 -14.60
CA PRO A 346 -5.33 -19.15 -13.76
C PRO A 346 -5.09 -18.46 -12.39
N LEU A 347 -6.15 -17.95 -11.77
CA LEU A 347 -6.11 -17.49 -10.37
C LEU A 347 -6.00 -18.69 -9.40
N PRO A 348 -5.24 -18.59 -8.30
CA PRO A 348 -5.24 -19.59 -7.24
C PRO A 348 -6.62 -19.76 -6.59
N MET A 349 -6.96 -20.97 -6.12
CA MET A 349 -8.24 -21.26 -5.46
C MET A 349 -8.53 -20.31 -4.29
N ARG A 350 -7.52 -19.98 -3.48
CA ARG A 350 -7.62 -19.02 -2.37
C ARG A 350 -8.10 -17.63 -2.83
N GLU A 351 -7.71 -17.19 -4.02
CA GLU A 351 -8.11 -15.89 -4.57
C GLU A 351 -9.56 -15.95 -5.05
N LEU A 352 -10.00 -17.05 -5.68
CA LEU A 352 -11.41 -17.25 -6.04
C LEU A 352 -12.33 -17.30 -4.82
N GLN A 353 -11.90 -17.97 -3.75
CA GLN A 353 -12.64 -17.98 -2.48
C GLN A 353 -12.68 -16.60 -1.82
N ALA A 354 -11.59 -15.83 -1.88
CA ALA A 354 -11.56 -14.45 -1.38
C ALA A 354 -12.53 -13.54 -2.16
N VAL A 355 -12.61 -13.72 -3.49
CA VAL A 355 -13.60 -13.05 -4.34
C VAL A 355 -15.02 -13.37 -3.87
N LEU A 356 -15.36 -14.65 -3.70
CA LEU A 356 -16.70 -15.05 -3.28
C LEU A 356 -17.06 -14.48 -1.89
N ARG A 357 -16.15 -14.58 -0.92
CA ARG A 357 -16.34 -13.99 0.42
C ARG A 357 -16.57 -12.49 0.34
N SER A 358 -15.76 -11.78 -0.43
CA SER A 358 -15.89 -10.33 -0.60
C SER A 358 -17.23 -9.95 -1.24
N VAL A 359 -17.70 -10.70 -2.23
CA VAL A 359 -18.95 -10.41 -2.94
C VAL A 359 -20.17 -10.72 -2.10
N SER A 360 -20.14 -11.83 -1.37
CA SER A 360 -21.20 -12.22 -0.44
C SER A 360 -21.34 -11.24 0.72
N ALA A 361 -20.22 -10.79 1.31
CA ALA A 361 -20.24 -9.89 2.45
C ALA A 361 -20.71 -8.45 2.10
N ARG A 362 -20.40 -7.98 0.89
CA ARG A 362 -20.61 -6.58 0.50
C ARG A 362 -21.84 -6.33 -0.36
N GLY A 363 -22.53 -7.39 -0.81
CA GLY A 363 -23.78 -7.24 -1.59
C GLY A 363 -23.60 -6.43 -2.88
N TYR A 364 -22.43 -6.52 -3.53
CA TYR A 364 -22.14 -5.75 -4.75
C TYR A 364 -23.24 -5.90 -5.81
N ILE A 365 -23.80 -4.78 -6.23
CA ILE A 365 -24.70 -4.74 -7.39
C ILE A 365 -23.85 -4.65 -8.65
N TYR A 366 -24.14 -5.51 -9.62
CA TYR A 366 -23.45 -5.51 -10.89
C TYR A 366 -23.63 -4.18 -11.65
N GLY A 367 -22.53 -3.60 -12.17
CA GLY A 367 -22.53 -2.29 -12.84
C GLY A 367 -21.34 -2.08 -13.78
N CYS A 368 -21.39 -1.00 -14.58
CA CYS A 368 -20.48 -0.76 -15.72
C CYS A 368 -19.09 -0.21 -15.35
N ALA A 369 -18.89 0.32 -14.15
CA ALA A 369 -17.70 1.11 -13.78
C ALA A 369 -16.36 0.36 -13.88
N GLY A 370 -16.35 -0.97 -13.84
CA GLY A 370 -15.13 -1.80 -13.95
C GLY A 370 -15.05 -2.69 -15.20
N LEU A 371 -16.04 -2.64 -16.09
CA LEU A 371 -16.10 -3.48 -17.30
C LEU A 371 -16.27 -2.65 -18.58
N SER A 372 -16.02 -1.35 -18.52
CA SER A 372 -16.01 -0.47 -19.70
C SER A 372 -15.05 -0.97 -20.78
N ILE A 373 -13.92 -1.57 -20.39
CA ILE A 373 -12.95 -2.21 -21.30
C ILE A 373 -13.52 -3.41 -22.08
N PHE A 374 -14.59 -4.04 -21.59
CA PHE A 374 -15.30 -5.13 -22.28
C PHE A 374 -16.65 -4.66 -22.86
N CYS A 375 -16.91 -3.36 -22.85
CA CYS A 375 -18.13 -2.76 -23.37
C CYS A 375 -17.93 -2.40 -24.85
N SER A 376 -18.72 -2.99 -25.74
CA SER A 376 -18.88 -2.47 -27.10
C SER A 376 -19.91 -1.35 -27.11
N VAL A 377 -19.55 -0.22 -27.74
CA VAL A 377 -20.44 0.93 -27.96
C VAL A 377 -21.65 0.52 -28.78
N GLU A 378 -21.45 -0.31 -29.81
CA GLU A 378 -22.50 -0.80 -30.73
C GLU A 378 -23.54 -1.68 -30.02
N GLU A 379 -23.15 -2.39 -28.96
CA GLU A 379 -24.05 -3.27 -28.20
C GLU A 379 -24.71 -2.58 -27.00
N ARG A 380 -24.39 -1.32 -26.71
CA ARG A 380 -24.97 -0.58 -25.57
C ARG A 380 -26.50 -0.52 -25.62
N GLY A 381 -27.05 -0.29 -26.82
CA GLY A 381 -28.50 -0.27 -27.06
C GLY A 381 -29.20 -1.62 -26.85
N LYS A 382 -28.46 -2.72 -26.66
CA LYS A 382 -28.99 -4.06 -26.34
C LYS A 382 -28.62 -4.49 -24.92
N CYS A 383 -27.78 -3.74 -24.21
CA CYS A 383 -27.28 -4.08 -22.89
C CYS A 383 -28.33 -3.79 -21.80
N PRO A 384 -28.78 -4.80 -21.02
CA PRO A 384 -29.79 -4.59 -19.99
C PRO A 384 -29.31 -3.71 -18.84
N VAL A 385 -27.99 -3.63 -18.64
CA VAL A 385 -27.36 -2.81 -17.60
C VAL A 385 -27.30 -1.35 -18.04
N HIS A 386 -26.99 -1.09 -19.31
CA HIS A 386 -26.96 0.25 -19.88
C HIS A 386 -28.37 0.86 -19.94
N LYS A 387 -29.36 0.11 -20.46
CA LYS A 387 -30.78 0.53 -20.46
C LYS A 387 -31.31 0.84 -19.06
N ARG A 388 -30.84 0.12 -18.05
CA ARG A 388 -31.22 0.40 -16.66
C ARG A 388 -30.56 1.69 -16.16
N ALA A 389 -29.27 1.90 -16.42
CA ALA A 389 -28.57 3.12 -16.06
C ALA A 389 -29.22 4.36 -16.72
N GLU A 390 -29.56 4.28 -18.02
CA GLU A 390 -30.29 5.33 -18.73
C GLU A 390 -31.66 5.62 -18.11
N ARG A 391 -32.45 4.59 -17.76
CA ARG A 391 -33.76 4.77 -17.10
C ARG A 391 -33.63 5.41 -15.72
N MET A 392 -32.63 5.01 -14.93
CA MET A 392 -32.38 5.61 -13.62
C MET A 392 -31.91 7.07 -13.74
N PHE A 393 -31.09 7.37 -14.74
CA PHE A 393 -30.65 8.74 -15.04
C PHE A 393 -31.83 9.62 -15.48
N LYS A 394 -32.66 9.15 -16.42
CA LYS A 394 -33.86 9.86 -16.87
C LYS A 394 -34.85 10.14 -15.73
N ARG A 395 -35.03 9.20 -14.80
CA ARG A 395 -35.86 9.40 -13.60
C ARG A 395 -35.32 10.50 -12.69
N LYS A 396 -34.02 10.47 -12.38
CA LYS A 396 -33.38 11.52 -11.56
C LYS A 396 -33.43 12.90 -12.20
N VAL A 397 -33.33 12.99 -13.52
CA VAL A 397 -33.44 14.26 -14.26
C VAL A 397 -34.87 14.80 -14.26
N ASN A 398 -35.89 13.93 -14.17
CA ASN A 398 -37.29 14.35 -14.08
C ASN A 398 -37.73 14.66 -12.64
N GLU A 399 -36.92 14.31 -11.64
CA GLU A 399 -37.15 14.58 -10.20
C GLU A 399 -36.39 15.83 -9.71
N LEU A 400 -35.54 16.41 -10.56
CA LEU A 400 -34.84 17.69 -10.39
C LEU A 400 -35.52 18.76 -11.24
#